data_AF-A0A2P4XZ24-F1
#
_entry.id   AF-A0A2P4XZ24-F1
#
_cell.length_a   1.000
_cell.length_b   1.000
_cell.length_c   1.000
_cell.angle_alpha   90.00
_cell.angle_beta   90.00
_cell.angle_gamma   90.00
#
_symmetry.space_group_name_H-M   'P 1'
#
loop_
_entity.id
_entity.type
_entity.pdbx_description
1 polymer ?
#
loop_
_entity_poly.entity_id
_entity_poly.type
_entity_poly.pdbx_seq_one_letter_code
_entity_poly.pdbx_strand_id
1 'polypeptide(L)'
;MTGFRHRHHMANPPRHGRALWSALKRNLPAYVGRRRRVVRRPMKPRYFINPEATAKRMWDLLLIGLVLYTTLVVPYRVCFQIEASGGFSVLESAMDVAFFIDIVFNFITGLQLPTGEVSYNFRVIVKAYLRGWFTVDFFSTLPFESLSKLFGVSNNAHAALLSAKLLRGLKVLRLFKLARIRRLGKVFANLEDAVYTNQSLVSLAKLALTMLFIAHLVACLWYAVGKSDSEESWLISISLDPVGIGSDTSMLQYIRSVYWAIVTMTTIGYGDIVAHSNNERLLNIGVMAVGVSFFGYVI
;
A
#
# COMPACT_ATOMS: atom_id res chain seq x y z
N MET A 1 -29.65 26.65 81.88
CA MET A 1 -28.27 26.75 82.38
C MET A 1 -27.54 25.46 82.04
N THR A 2 -26.42 25.60 81.32
CA THR A 2 -25.25 24.70 81.25
C THR A 2 -25.47 23.20 81.01
N GLY A 3 -25.37 22.81 79.73
CA GLY A 3 -25.15 21.42 79.31
C GLY A 3 -23.69 20.98 79.50
N PHE A 4 -23.54 19.82 80.12
CA PHE A 4 -22.27 19.16 80.45
C PHE A 4 -21.62 18.51 79.21
N ARG A 5 -20.29 18.53 79.22
CA ARG A 5 -19.37 17.97 78.23
C ARG A 5 -19.22 16.46 78.47
N HIS A 6 -19.31 15.61 77.44
CA HIS A 6 -18.61 14.32 77.44
C HIS A 6 -18.18 13.87 76.03
N ARG A 7 -16.91 13.47 75.96
CA ARG A 7 -16.23 12.88 74.79
C ARG A 7 -16.92 11.58 74.36
N HIS A 8 -17.09 11.38 73.06
CA HIS A 8 -17.30 10.05 72.49
C HIS A 8 -16.15 9.65 71.56
N HIS A 9 -15.75 8.40 71.76
CA HIS A 9 -14.68 7.65 71.14
C HIS A 9 -14.75 7.63 69.60
N MET A 10 -13.58 7.70 68.96
CA MET A 10 -13.41 7.27 67.58
C MET A 10 -13.67 5.76 67.49
N ALA A 11 -14.84 5.38 67.00
CA ALA A 11 -15.08 4.03 66.49
C ALA A 11 -14.63 3.98 65.02
N ASN A 12 -13.80 2.99 64.67
CA ASN A 12 -13.36 2.74 63.30
C ASN A 12 -14.57 2.57 62.35
N PRO A 13 -14.63 3.28 61.22
CA PRO A 13 -15.72 3.12 60.27
C PRO A 13 -15.64 1.78 59.54
N PRO A 14 -16.78 1.14 59.22
CA PRO A 14 -16.83 -0.14 58.54
C PRO A 14 -16.34 -0.03 57.09
N ARG A 15 -15.83 -1.14 56.56
CA ARG A 15 -15.29 -1.35 55.19
C ARG A 15 -16.34 -1.16 54.05
N HIS A 16 -17.07 -0.05 54.05
CA HIS A 16 -18.17 0.27 53.13
C HIS A 16 -17.79 1.26 52.01
N GLY A 17 -16.51 1.52 51.78
CA GLY A 17 -16.06 2.43 50.73
C GLY A 17 -16.50 2.01 49.31
N ARG A 18 -16.56 0.71 49.01
CA ARG A 18 -16.97 0.24 47.67
C ARG A 18 -18.44 0.48 47.37
N ALA A 19 -19.31 0.38 48.38
CA ALA A 19 -20.75 0.57 48.23
C ALA A 19 -21.09 2.03 47.90
N LEU A 20 -20.45 2.98 48.60
CA LEU A 20 -20.65 4.41 48.40
C LEU A 20 -20.14 4.87 47.03
N TRP A 21 -18.96 4.40 46.60
CA TRP A 21 -18.43 4.65 45.25
C TRP A 21 -19.31 4.04 44.15
N SER A 22 -19.92 2.87 44.37
CA SER A 22 -20.83 2.25 43.40
C SER A 22 -22.16 3.00 43.24
N ALA A 23 -22.65 3.61 44.34
CA ALA A 23 -23.86 4.42 44.34
C ALA A 23 -23.61 5.80 43.72
N LEU A 24 -22.45 6.40 44.00
CA LEU A 24 -22.02 7.66 43.40
C LEU A 24 -21.81 7.51 41.88
N LYS A 25 -21.17 6.43 41.43
CA LYS A 25 -20.94 6.13 40.00
C LYS A 25 -22.25 5.89 39.24
N ARG A 26 -23.26 5.28 39.87
CA ARG A 26 -24.60 5.08 39.29
C ARG A 26 -25.38 6.38 39.12
N ASN A 27 -25.22 7.33 40.04
CA ASN A 27 -25.97 8.60 40.03
C ASN A 27 -25.17 9.77 39.42
N LEU A 28 -23.91 9.58 39.06
CA LEU A 28 -23.05 10.58 38.42
C LEU A 28 -23.68 11.24 37.16
N PRO A 29 -24.41 10.51 36.28
CA PRO A 29 -25.05 11.11 35.11
C PRO A 29 -26.19 12.09 35.43
N ALA A 30 -26.76 12.02 36.64
CA ALA A 30 -27.83 12.92 37.08
C ALA A 30 -27.30 14.25 37.64
N TYR A 31 -26.11 14.23 38.27
CA TYR A 31 -25.46 15.43 38.83
C TYR A 31 -24.52 16.11 37.84
N VAL A 32 -23.79 15.33 37.04
CA VAL A 32 -23.08 15.84 35.88
C VAL A 32 -24.10 15.88 34.76
N GLY A 33 -24.92 16.92 34.76
CA GLY A 33 -25.87 17.17 33.67
C GLY A 33 -25.15 16.90 32.35
N ARG A 34 -25.81 16.17 31.42
CA ARG A 34 -25.34 16.02 30.04
C ARG A 34 -25.15 17.42 29.47
N ARG A 35 -23.99 18.03 29.71
CA ARG A 35 -23.40 18.91 28.72
C ARG A 35 -23.19 17.96 27.55
N ARG A 36 -24.18 17.91 26.67
CA ARG A 36 -23.90 17.91 25.24
C ARG A 36 -22.86 19.00 25.10
N ARG A 37 -21.57 18.61 25.12
CA ARG A 37 -20.55 19.40 24.47
C ARG A 37 -21.16 19.59 23.10
N VAL A 38 -21.72 20.77 22.85
CA VAL A 38 -22.06 21.17 21.50
C VAL A 38 -20.71 21.04 20.82
N VAL A 39 -20.51 19.95 20.08
CA VAL A 39 -19.34 19.73 19.26
C VAL A 39 -19.46 20.84 18.23
N ARG A 40 -18.90 22.01 18.57
CA ARG A 40 -18.82 23.14 17.67
C ARG A 40 -17.93 22.62 16.57
N ARG A 41 -18.54 22.26 15.43
CA ARG A 41 -17.79 21.95 14.22
C ARG A 41 -16.82 23.12 14.04
N PRO A 42 -15.50 22.92 14.16
CA PRO A 42 -14.57 24.02 14.02
C PRO A 42 -14.82 24.65 12.65
N MET A 43 -15.05 25.96 12.63
CA MET A 43 -15.36 26.67 11.39
C MET A 43 -14.23 26.39 10.40
N LYS A 44 -14.59 25.86 9.23
CA LYS A 44 -13.64 25.51 8.16
C LYS A 44 -12.89 26.78 7.75
N PRO A 45 -11.57 26.88 7.96
CA PRO A 45 -10.82 28.02 7.46
C PRO A 45 -10.77 27.95 5.93
N ARG A 46 -10.81 29.10 5.26
CA ARG A 46 -11.01 29.24 3.80
C ARG A 46 -10.07 28.40 2.93
N TYR A 47 -8.86 28.13 3.42
CA TYR A 47 -7.81 27.41 2.69
C TYR A 47 -7.75 25.90 2.96
N PHE A 48 -8.48 25.35 3.93
CA PHE A 48 -8.39 23.92 4.28
C PHE A 48 -9.40 23.08 3.52
N ILE A 49 -9.02 21.83 3.21
CA ILE A 49 -9.91 20.85 2.59
C ILE A 49 -10.57 20.03 3.70
N ASN A 50 -11.90 19.92 3.63
CA ASN A 50 -12.64 19.04 4.52
C ASN A 50 -12.46 17.60 4.00
N PRO A 51 -11.93 16.65 4.80
CA PRO A 51 -11.79 15.25 4.39
C PRO A 51 -13.12 14.60 3.98
N GLU A 52 -14.25 15.08 4.50
CA GLU A 52 -15.58 14.56 4.18
C GLU A 52 -16.19 15.15 2.91
N ALA A 53 -15.55 16.13 2.26
CA ALA A 53 -16.06 16.76 1.05
C ALA A 53 -16.16 15.75 -0.11
N THR A 54 -17.25 15.82 -0.87
CA THR A 54 -17.49 14.96 -2.05
C THR A 54 -16.36 15.08 -3.08
N ALA A 55 -15.85 16.29 -3.32
CA ALA A 55 -14.71 16.51 -4.21
C ALA A 55 -13.43 15.80 -3.75
N LYS A 56 -13.17 15.76 -2.43
CA LYS A 56 -12.01 15.05 -1.88
C LYS A 56 -12.18 13.53 -2.03
N ARG A 57 -13.39 13.01 -1.82
CA ARG A 57 -13.70 11.60 -2.06
C ARG A 57 -13.51 11.22 -3.53
N MET A 58 -13.98 12.03 -4.47
CA MET A 58 -13.78 11.80 -5.91
C MET A 58 -12.30 11.82 -6.29
N TRP A 59 -11.53 12.77 -5.74
CA TRP A 59 -10.07 12.82 -5.93
C TRP A 59 -9.38 11.57 -5.38
N ASP A 60 -9.77 11.12 -4.18
CA ASP A 60 -9.22 9.89 -3.59
C ASP A 60 -9.55 8.65 -4.42
N LEU A 61 -10.78 8.55 -4.95
CA LEU A 61 -11.18 7.48 -5.87
C LEU A 61 -10.36 7.50 -7.17
N LEU A 62 -10.12 8.70 -7.74
CA LEU A 62 -9.24 8.85 -8.90
C LEU A 62 -7.83 8.35 -8.57
N LEU A 63 -7.25 8.79 -7.45
CA LEU A 63 -5.92 8.36 -7.02
C LEU A 63 -5.83 6.85 -6.79
N ILE A 64 -6.88 6.23 -6.25
CA ILE A 64 -6.92 4.76 -6.08
C ILE A 64 -6.82 4.07 -7.43
N GLY A 65 -7.57 4.53 -8.44
CA GLY A 65 -7.46 4.02 -9.81
C GLY A 65 -6.06 4.19 -10.40
N LEU A 66 -5.43 5.35 -10.17
CA LEU A 66 -4.05 5.59 -10.59
C LEU A 66 -3.06 4.68 -9.87
N VAL A 67 -3.24 4.44 -8.56
CA VAL A 67 -2.39 3.52 -7.79
C VAL A 67 -2.49 2.12 -8.38
N LEU A 68 -3.71 1.60 -8.59
CA LEU A 68 -3.93 0.28 -9.18
C LEU A 68 -3.22 0.12 -10.53
N TYR A 69 -3.38 1.10 -11.42
CA TYR A 69 -2.67 1.13 -12.70
C TYR A 69 -1.15 1.06 -12.51
N THR A 70 -0.59 1.97 -11.71
CA THR A 70 0.87 2.01 -11.51
C THR A 70 1.41 0.75 -10.84
N THR A 71 0.67 0.13 -9.92
CA THR A 71 1.10 -1.09 -9.23
C THR A 71 1.17 -2.32 -10.14
N LEU A 72 0.37 -2.37 -11.21
CA LEU A 72 0.41 -3.46 -12.19
C LEU A 72 1.38 -3.16 -13.33
N VAL A 73 1.43 -1.91 -13.80
CA VAL A 73 2.24 -1.56 -14.97
C VAL A 73 3.72 -1.41 -14.63
N VAL A 74 4.06 -0.89 -13.44
CA VAL A 74 5.46 -0.64 -13.08
C VAL A 74 6.30 -1.93 -13.02
N PRO A 75 5.89 -3.01 -12.33
CA PRO A 75 6.66 -4.27 -12.33
C PRO A 75 6.83 -4.82 -13.75
N TYR A 76 5.75 -4.82 -14.54
CA TYR A 76 5.79 -5.25 -15.94
C TYR A 76 6.81 -4.44 -16.75
N ARG A 77 6.78 -3.11 -16.70
CA ARG A 77 7.72 -2.23 -17.42
C ARG A 77 9.17 -2.43 -17.00
N VAL A 78 9.41 -2.59 -15.69
CA VAL A 78 10.76 -2.77 -15.13
C VAL A 78 11.33 -4.12 -15.55
N CYS A 79 10.57 -5.20 -15.40
CA CYS A 79 11.02 -6.56 -15.69
C CYS A 79 11.12 -6.85 -17.19
N PHE A 80 10.13 -6.43 -17.97
CA PHE A 80 10.13 -6.63 -19.43
C PHE A 80 11.03 -5.62 -20.17
N GLN A 81 11.53 -4.60 -19.47
CA GLN A 81 12.36 -3.51 -20.01
C GLN A 81 11.70 -2.77 -21.18
N ILE A 82 10.37 -2.70 -21.20
CA ILE A 82 9.60 -2.02 -22.25
C ILE A 82 9.37 -0.59 -21.80
N GLU A 83 9.89 0.38 -22.54
CA GLU A 83 9.65 1.79 -22.25
C GLU A 83 8.27 2.24 -22.72
N ALA A 84 7.66 3.19 -21.99
CA ALA A 84 6.41 3.79 -22.40
C ALA A 84 6.67 4.70 -23.61
N SER A 85 6.01 4.44 -24.74
CA SER A 85 6.12 5.25 -25.95
C SER A 85 4.89 6.15 -26.13
N GLY A 86 5.11 7.34 -26.72
CA GLY A 86 4.06 8.28 -27.08
C GLY A 86 3.11 8.63 -25.93
N GLY A 87 1.80 8.40 -26.14
CA GLY A 87 0.75 8.77 -25.19
C GLY A 87 0.85 8.11 -23.81
N PHE A 88 1.42 6.90 -23.71
CA PHE A 88 1.61 6.24 -22.41
C PHE A 88 2.64 6.97 -21.53
N SER A 89 3.70 7.53 -22.13
CA SER A 89 4.69 8.31 -21.38
C SER A 89 4.11 9.60 -20.82
N VAL A 90 3.26 10.28 -21.61
CA VAL A 90 2.54 11.48 -21.18
C VAL A 90 1.58 11.16 -20.04
N LEU A 91 0.85 10.05 -20.16
CA LEU A 91 -0.08 9.57 -19.13
C LEU A 91 0.65 9.21 -17.83
N GLU A 92 1.76 8.47 -17.89
CA GLU A 92 2.57 8.16 -16.70
C GLU A 92 3.13 9.42 -16.03
N SER A 93 3.56 10.41 -16.84
CA SER A 93 4.03 11.70 -16.34
C SER A 93 2.89 12.49 -15.68
N ALA A 94 1.70 12.51 -16.28
CA ALA A 94 0.52 13.15 -15.73
C ALA A 94 0.08 12.50 -14.41
N MET A 95 0.19 11.17 -14.30
CA MET A 95 -0.05 10.46 -13.05
C MET A 95 0.94 10.88 -11.96
N ASP A 96 2.24 10.96 -12.26
CA ASP A 96 3.25 11.40 -11.29
C ASP A 96 2.99 12.84 -10.81
N VAL A 97 2.55 13.74 -11.69
CA VAL A 97 2.09 15.09 -11.32
C VAL A 97 0.87 15.04 -10.40
N ALA A 98 -0.13 14.20 -10.71
CA ALA A 98 -1.31 14.05 -9.85
C ALA A 98 -0.94 13.56 -8.43
N PHE A 99 0.01 12.64 -8.31
CA PHE A 99 0.50 12.19 -7.01
C PHE A 99 1.32 13.24 -6.27
N PHE A 100 2.04 14.10 -6.99
CA PHE A 100 2.70 15.25 -6.38
C PHE A 100 1.68 16.27 -5.83
N ILE A 101 0.63 16.57 -6.59
CA ILE A 101 -0.48 17.41 -6.14
C ILE A 101 -1.16 16.80 -4.90
N ASP A 102 -1.31 15.47 -4.84
CA ASP A 102 -1.85 14.79 -3.66
C ASP A 102 -1.02 15.04 -2.39
N ILE A 103 0.31 15.04 -2.48
CA ILE A 103 1.17 15.39 -1.34
C ILE A 103 0.83 16.79 -0.83
N VAL A 104 0.66 17.76 -1.73
CA VAL A 104 0.29 19.13 -1.36
C VAL A 104 -1.10 19.15 -0.71
N PHE A 105 -2.07 18.43 -1.26
CA PHE A 105 -3.41 18.32 -0.67
C PHE A 105 -3.40 17.64 0.71
N ASN A 106 -2.51 16.68 0.95
CA ASN A 106 -2.38 16.05 2.27
C ASN A 106 -1.89 17.05 3.35
N PHE A 107 -1.10 18.06 3.00
CA PHE A 107 -0.72 19.13 3.94
C PHE A 107 -1.87 20.11 4.26
N ILE A 108 -2.86 20.20 3.37
CA ILE A 108 -3.99 21.14 3.46
C ILE A 108 -5.28 20.45 3.96
N THR A 109 -5.32 19.12 3.93
CA THR A 109 -6.47 18.32 4.38
C THR A 109 -6.49 18.23 5.91
N GLY A 110 -7.66 18.49 6.51
CA GLY A 110 -7.83 18.40 7.95
C GLY A 110 -7.61 16.98 8.50
N LEU A 111 -7.03 16.88 9.70
CA LEU A 111 -6.85 15.60 10.38
C LEU A 111 -8.12 15.20 11.13
N GLN A 112 -8.60 13.98 10.88
CA GLN A 112 -9.72 13.41 11.64
C GLN A 112 -9.19 12.78 12.93
N LEU A 113 -9.64 13.30 14.08
CA LEU A 113 -9.29 12.73 15.38
C LEU A 113 -10.18 11.51 15.69
N PRO A 114 -9.75 10.60 16.59
CA PRO A 114 -10.58 9.48 17.05
C PRO A 114 -11.91 9.90 17.69
N THR A 115 -12.02 11.16 18.12
CA THR A 115 -13.24 11.76 18.66
C THR A 115 -14.29 12.11 17.60
N GLY A 116 -13.98 11.93 16.30
CA GLY A 116 -14.81 12.34 15.18
C GLY A 116 -14.69 13.82 14.82
N GLU A 117 -13.91 14.61 15.57
CA GLU A 117 -13.65 16.01 15.28
C GLU A 117 -12.51 16.18 14.25
N VAL A 118 -12.66 17.13 13.32
CA VAL A 118 -11.62 17.46 12.35
C VAL A 118 -10.79 18.64 12.86
N SER A 119 -9.49 18.43 13.08
CA SER A 119 -8.56 19.49 13.45
C SER A 119 -7.97 20.14 12.20
N TYR A 120 -8.13 21.46 12.09
CA TYR A 120 -7.58 22.29 11.02
C TYR A 120 -6.30 23.04 11.43
N ASN A 121 -5.63 22.60 12.51
CA ASN A 121 -4.38 23.24 12.93
C ASN A 121 -3.22 22.81 12.02
N PHE A 122 -2.75 23.73 11.17
CA PHE A 122 -1.67 23.48 10.21
C PHE A 122 -0.42 22.84 10.83
N ARG A 123 0.05 23.35 11.99
CA ARG A 123 1.26 22.84 12.65
C ARG A 123 1.10 21.39 13.09
N VAL A 124 -0.10 21.01 13.52
CA VAL A 124 -0.41 19.63 13.93
C VAL A 124 -0.48 18.72 12.71
N ILE A 125 -1.12 19.18 11.63
CA ILE A 125 -1.23 18.44 10.35
C ILE A 125 0.16 18.15 9.79
N VAL A 126 0.99 19.19 9.66
CA VAL A 126 2.36 19.07 9.13
C VAL A 126 3.19 18.13 9.99
N LYS A 127 3.21 18.29 11.32
CA LYS A 127 4.00 17.42 12.21
C LYS A 127 3.55 15.96 12.14
N ALA A 128 2.24 15.70 12.12
CA ALA A 128 1.71 14.34 12.02
C ALA A 128 2.03 13.71 10.65
N TYR A 129 1.91 14.47 9.56
CA TYR A 129 2.17 13.96 8.22
C TYR A 129 3.67 13.73 7.97
N LEU A 130 4.54 14.65 8.40
CA LEU A 130 6.00 14.51 8.30
C LEU A 130 6.54 13.35 9.14
N ARG A 131 5.98 13.11 10.35
CA ARG A 131 6.39 11.99 11.21
C ARG A 131 5.86 10.63 10.72
N GLY A 132 4.76 10.64 9.97
CA GLY A 132 4.11 9.42 9.49
C GLY A 132 4.50 9.09 8.06
N TRP A 133 3.69 9.57 7.12
CA TRP A 133 3.59 9.02 5.77
C TRP A 133 4.32 9.81 4.69
N PHE A 134 4.76 11.03 5.00
CA PHE A 134 5.40 11.92 4.04
C PHE A 134 6.63 11.31 3.37
N THR A 135 7.51 10.65 4.14
CA THR A 135 8.76 10.06 3.60
C THR A 135 8.46 9.04 2.51
N VAL A 136 7.53 8.13 2.77
CA VAL A 136 7.09 7.09 1.81
C VAL A 136 6.44 7.74 0.59
N ASP A 137 5.55 8.72 0.79
CA ASP A 137 4.90 9.42 -0.32
C ASP A 137 5.90 10.17 -1.20
N PHE A 138 6.86 10.87 -0.58
CA PHE A 138 7.91 11.62 -1.25
C PHE A 138 8.79 10.72 -2.11
N PHE A 139 9.37 9.65 -1.54
CA PHE A 139 10.21 8.75 -2.34
C PHE A 139 9.42 7.99 -3.42
N SER A 140 8.14 7.72 -3.18
CA SER A 140 7.30 7.10 -4.21
C SER A 140 6.95 8.05 -5.36
N THR A 141 7.01 9.38 -5.18
CA THR A 141 6.61 10.41 -6.16
C THR A 141 7.73 11.01 -6.97
N LEU A 142 8.98 10.77 -6.58
CA LEU A 142 10.12 11.28 -7.32
C LEU A 142 10.20 10.65 -8.73
N PRO A 143 10.23 11.48 -9.80
CA PRO A 143 10.40 11.00 -11.17
C PRO A 143 11.88 10.70 -11.43
N PHE A 144 12.39 9.60 -10.89
CA PHE A 144 13.80 9.22 -10.95
C PHE A 144 14.38 9.16 -12.39
N GLU A 145 13.54 8.86 -13.39
CA GLU A 145 13.97 8.81 -14.80
C GLU A 145 14.15 10.21 -15.40
N SER A 146 13.22 11.14 -15.14
CA SER A 146 13.35 12.52 -15.60
C SER A 146 14.55 13.18 -14.92
N LEU A 147 14.78 12.85 -13.65
CA LEU A 147 15.92 13.33 -12.88
C LEU A 147 17.26 12.86 -13.47
N SER A 148 17.35 11.60 -13.91
CA SER A 148 18.57 11.07 -14.52
C SER A 148 18.85 11.58 -15.93
N LYS A 149 17.79 11.89 -16.70
CA LYS A 149 17.92 12.57 -18.00
C LYS A 149 18.41 14.02 -17.83
N LEU A 150 17.96 14.71 -16.77
CA LEU A 150 18.37 16.09 -16.46
C LEU A 150 19.79 16.18 -15.89
N PHE A 151 20.19 15.26 -15.00
CA PHE A 151 21.55 15.18 -14.47
C PHE A 151 22.52 14.44 -15.41
N GLY A 152 22.26 14.47 -16.72
CA GLY A 152 22.94 13.72 -17.76
C GLY A 152 24.44 13.57 -17.52
N VAL A 153 24.85 12.33 -17.29
CA VAL A 153 26.23 11.92 -17.10
C VAL A 153 27.04 12.30 -18.33
N SER A 154 27.92 13.28 -18.13
CA SER A 154 28.92 13.80 -19.07
C SER A 154 29.69 12.69 -19.80
N ASN A 155 29.85 12.92 -21.11
CA ASN A 155 30.67 12.35 -22.20
C ASN A 155 31.94 11.49 -21.92
N ASN A 156 32.06 10.76 -20.81
CA ASN A 156 33.21 9.89 -20.54
C ASN A 156 32.80 8.41 -20.64
N ALA A 157 33.53 7.62 -21.42
CA ALA A 157 33.23 6.19 -21.66
C ALA A 157 33.23 5.32 -20.38
N HIS A 158 34.08 5.64 -19.38
CA HIS A 158 34.03 5.01 -18.06
C HIS A 158 32.82 5.46 -17.22
N ALA A 159 32.38 6.71 -17.40
CA ALA A 159 31.14 7.20 -16.82
C ALA A 159 29.91 6.61 -17.53
N ALA A 160 30.03 6.19 -18.80
CA ALA A 160 28.96 5.54 -19.57
C ALA A 160 28.65 4.11 -19.09
N LEU A 161 29.66 3.35 -18.64
CA LEU A 161 29.44 2.03 -18.03
C LEU A 161 28.87 2.13 -16.61
N LEU A 162 29.37 3.09 -15.83
CA LEU A 162 28.79 3.41 -14.52
C LEU A 162 27.37 3.95 -14.67
N SER A 163 27.10 4.77 -15.68
CA SER A 163 25.76 5.27 -15.98
C SER A 163 24.84 4.16 -16.47
N ALA A 164 25.30 3.18 -17.26
CA ALA A 164 24.45 2.05 -17.65
C ALA A 164 24.00 1.19 -16.44
N LYS A 165 24.90 0.91 -15.49
CA LYS A 165 24.54 0.24 -14.23
C LYS A 165 23.65 1.12 -13.35
N LEU A 166 23.95 2.41 -13.25
CA LEU A 166 23.14 3.38 -12.51
C LEU A 166 21.73 3.51 -13.12
N LEU A 167 21.60 3.58 -14.44
CA LEU A 167 20.33 3.62 -15.18
C LEU A 167 19.50 2.36 -14.94
N ARG A 168 20.12 1.19 -14.86
CA ARG A 168 19.43 -0.05 -14.44
C ARG A 168 18.96 0.04 -12.98
N GLY A 169 19.80 0.52 -12.07
CA GLY A 169 19.41 0.77 -10.67
C GLY A 169 18.26 1.77 -10.52
N LEU A 170 18.27 2.85 -11.30
CA LEU A 170 17.21 3.86 -11.33
C LEU A 170 15.88 3.29 -11.86
N LYS A 171 15.92 2.34 -12.80
CA LYS A 171 14.71 1.60 -13.23
C LYS A 171 14.13 0.79 -12.06
N VAL A 172 14.96 0.17 -11.22
CA VAL A 172 14.52 -0.54 -10.00
C VAL A 172 13.92 0.42 -8.97
N LEU A 173 14.40 1.67 -8.86
CA LEU A 173 13.80 2.67 -7.97
C LEU A 173 12.33 2.97 -8.31
N ARG A 174 11.87 2.69 -9.53
CA ARG A 174 10.44 2.80 -9.87
C ARG A 174 9.58 1.88 -9.00
N LEU A 175 10.12 0.77 -8.49
CA LEU A 175 9.40 -0.12 -7.58
C LEU A 175 9.03 0.57 -6.26
N PHE A 176 9.65 1.69 -5.88
CA PHE A 176 9.17 2.50 -4.75
C PHE A 176 7.74 3.02 -4.97
N LYS A 177 7.27 3.12 -6.22
CA LYS A 177 5.86 3.42 -6.52
C LYS A 177 4.91 2.36 -5.95
N LEU A 178 5.36 1.11 -5.77
CA LEU A 178 4.57 0.05 -5.15
C LEU A 178 4.22 0.36 -3.69
N ALA A 179 5.02 1.17 -2.98
CA ALA A 179 4.70 1.58 -1.62
C ALA A 179 3.37 2.35 -1.53
N ARG A 180 2.86 2.87 -2.66
CA ARG A 180 1.54 3.51 -2.75
C ARG A 180 0.38 2.53 -2.62
N ILE A 181 0.59 1.22 -2.83
CA ILE A 181 -0.46 0.20 -2.68
C ILE A 181 -1.08 0.22 -1.27
N ARG A 182 -0.31 0.67 -0.27
CA ARG A 182 -0.79 0.88 1.11
C ARG A 182 -2.03 1.79 1.20
N ARG A 183 -2.21 2.69 0.23
CA ARG A 183 -3.36 3.61 0.17
C ARG A 183 -4.66 2.86 -0.07
N LEU A 184 -4.62 1.72 -0.75
CA LEU A 184 -5.77 0.83 -0.92
C LEU A 184 -6.23 0.21 0.40
N GLY A 185 -5.36 0.09 1.41
CA GLY A 185 -5.72 -0.52 2.70
C GLY A 185 -6.88 0.19 3.40
N LYS A 186 -6.96 1.52 3.31
CA LYS A 186 -8.09 2.29 3.86
C LYS A 186 -9.40 2.00 3.13
N VAL A 187 -9.32 1.75 1.83
CA VAL A 187 -10.48 1.44 0.99
C VAL A 187 -11.00 0.06 1.29
N PHE A 188 -10.09 -0.92 1.40
CA PHE A 188 -10.45 -2.28 1.77
C PHE A 188 -11.10 -2.32 3.15
N ALA A 189 -10.60 -1.57 4.14
CA ALA A 189 -11.25 -1.45 5.44
C ALA A 189 -12.66 -0.87 5.33
N ASN A 190 -12.83 0.22 4.58
CA ASN A 190 -14.15 0.85 4.40
C ASN A 190 -15.13 -0.04 3.60
N LEU A 191 -14.64 -0.82 2.63
CA LEU A 191 -15.46 -1.76 1.84
C LEU A 191 -15.90 -2.95 2.70
N GLU A 192 -15.02 -3.44 3.58
CA GLU A 192 -15.34 -4.49 4.53
C GLU A 192 -16.42 -4.03 5.52
N ASP A 193 -16.33 -2.79 6.01
CA ASP A 193 -17.37 -2.18 6.86
C ASP A 193 -18.70 -1.95 6.13
N ALA A 194 -18.66 -1.64 4.82
CA ALA A 194 -19.85 -1.36 4.03
C ALA A 194 -20.62 -2.62 3.59
N VAL A 195 -19.94 -3.74 3.40
CA VAL A 195 -20.55 -5.00 2.92
C VAL A 195 -20.79 -5.95 4.10
N TYR A 196 -21.75 -5.58 4.95
CA TYR A 196 -22.12 -6.35 6.14
C TYR A 196 -22.73 -7.74 5.82
N THR A 197 -23.35 -7.88 4.64
CA THR A 197 -24.16 -9.06 4.29
C THR A 197 -23.38 -10.27 3.79
N ASN A 198 -22.16 -10.09 3.27
CA ASN A 198 -21.38 -11.19 2.67
C ASN A 198 -19.89 -11.08 2.99
N GLN A 199 -19.55 -10.98 4.27
CA GLN A 199 -18.15 -10.88 4.73
C GLN A 199 -17.28 -12.04 4.18
N SER A 200 -17.81 -13.26 4.06
CA SER A 200 -17.09 -14.40 3.48
C SER A 200 -16.74 -14.20 2.01
N LEU A 201 -17.65 -13.64 1.20
CA LEU A 201 -17.38 -13.37 -0.22
C LEU A 201 -16.36 -12.24 -0.39
N VAL A 202 -16.43 -11.19 0.44
CA VAL A 202 -15.47 -10.09 0.41
C VAL A 202 -14.07 -10.58 0.79
N SER A 203 -13.97 -11.39 1.84
CA SER A 203 -12.71 -12.01 2.26
C SER A 203 -12.15 -12.93 1.19
N LEU A 204 -12.98 -13.77 0.56
CA LEU A 204 -12.57 -14.64 -0.55
C LEU A 204 -12.09 -13.83 -1.76
N ALA A 205 -12.82 -12.79 -2.15
CA ALA A 205 -12.44 -11.91 -3.26
C ALA A 205 -11.13 -11.16 -2.98
N LYS A 206 -10.95 -10.64 -1.76
CA LYS A 206 -9.72 -9.98 -1.31
C LYS A 206 -8.54 -10.94 -1.38
N LEU A 207 -8.74 -12.18 -0.95
CA LEU A 207 -7.73 -13.22 -0.98
C LEU A 207 -7.36 -13.59 -2.42
N ALA A 208 -8.35 -13.84 -3.28
CA ALA A 208 -8.14 -14.14 -4.71
C ALA A 208 -7.40 -13.00 -5.43
N LEU A 209 -7.80 -11.74 -5.22
CA LEU A 209 -7.11 -10.58 -5.79
C LEU A 209 -5.67 -10.44 -5.30
N THR A 210 -5.43 -10.74 -4.02
CA THR A 210 -4.07 -10.73 -3.44
C THR A 210 -3.21 -11.81 -4.08
N MET A 211 -3.77 -13.02 -4.27
CA MET A 211 -3.08 -14.13 -4.95
C MET A 211 -2.70 -13.75 -6.38
N LEU A 212 -3.65 -13.22 -7.15
CA LEU A 212 -3.43 -12.79 -8.54
C LEU A 212 -2.37 -11.69 -8.63
N PHE A 213 -2.36 -10.76 -7.68
CA PHE A 213 -1.34 -9.70 -7.62
C PHE A 213 0.05 -10.27 -7.32
N ILE A 214 0.18 -11.19 -6.36
CA ILE A 214 1.46 -11.87 -6.08
C ILE A 214 1.90 -12.68 -7.30
N ALA A 215 1.00 -13.41 -7.95
CA ALA A 215 1.29 -14.16 -9.16
C ALA A 215 1.80 -13.24 -10.30
N HIS A 216 1.22 -12.05 -10.46
CA HIS A 216 1.72 -11.05 -11.40
C HIS A 216 3.16 -10.59 -11.07
N LEU A 217 3.46 -10.31 -9.80
CA LEU A 217 4.82 -9.91 -9.38
C LEU A 217 5.83 -11.05 -9.60
N VAL A 218 5.45 -12.27 -9.23
CA VAL A 218 6.25 -13.48 -9.44
C VAL A 218 6.50 -13.72 -10.93
N ALA A 219 5.48 -13.57 -11.78
CA ALA A 219 5.61 -13.69 -13.23
C ALA A 219 6.58 -12.65 -13.80
N CYS A 220 6.50 -11.40 -13.36
CA CYS A 220 7.45 -10.36 -13.76
C CYS A 220 8.88 -10.71 -13.33
N LEU A 221 9.06 -11.23 -12.11
CA LEU A 221 10.37 -11.65 -11.62
C LEU A 221 10.91 -12.88 -12.37
N TRP A 222 10.06 -13.86 -12.67
CA TRP A 222 10.39 -15.05 -13.46
C TRP A 222 10.94 -14.69 -14.85
N TYR A 223 10.28 -13.76 -15.52
CA TYR A 223 10.77 -13.20 -16.78
C TYR A 223 12.11 -12.48 -16.63
N ALA A 224 12.23 -11.62 -15.61
CA ALA A 224 13.46 -10.85 -15.39
C ALA A 224 14.68 -11.73 -15.11
N VAL A 225 14.50 -12.82 -14.34
CA VAL A 225 15.56 -13.80 -14.05
C VAL A 225 15.92 -14.58 -15.32
N GLY A 226 14.94 -15.14 -16.02
CA GLY A 226 15.23 -15.92 -17.24
C GLY A 226 15.87 -15.08 -18.36
N LYS A 227 15.58 -13.78 -18.43
CA LYS A 227 16.25 -12.85 -19.36
C LYS A 227 17.67 -12.49 -18.93
N SER A 228 17.97 -12.57 -17.63
CA SER A 228 19.31 -12.25 -17.10
C SER A 228 20.31 -13.39 -17.28
N ASP A 229 19.83 -14.64 -17.33
CA ASP A 229 20.65 -15.82 -17.55
C ASP A 229 20.71 -16.13 -19.05
N SER A 230 21.90 -15.98 -19.66
CA SER A 230 22.08 -16.02 -21.11
C SER A 230 22.42 -17.39 -21.70
N GLU A 231 22.80 -18.36 -20.86
CA GLU A 231 23.32 -19.66 -21.33
C GLU A 231 22.30 -20.79 -21.18
N GLU A 232 21.60 -20.84 -20.05
CA GLU A 232 20.57 -21.84 -19.77
C GLU A 232 19.39 -21.15 -19.06
N SER A 233 18.29 -20.94 -19.77
CA SER A 233 17.07 -20.35 -19.18
C SER A 233 15.80 -20.96 -19.76
N TRP A 234 14.71 -20.84 -19.00
CA TRP A 234 13.38 -21.29 -19.43
C TRP A 234 12.90 -20.61 -20.73
N LEU A 235 13.40 -19.39 -21.00
CA LEU A 235 13.11 -18.67 -22.24
C LEU A 235 13.77 -19.34 -23.44
N ILE A 236 15.02 -19.80 -23.28
CA ILE A 236 15.76 -20.45 -24.35
C ILE A 236 15.14 -21.81 -24.66
N SER A 237 14.79 -22.60 -23.65
CA SER A 237 14.18 -23.93 -23.86
C SER A 237 12.88 -23.85 -24.67
N ILE A 238 12.00 -22.88 -24.36
CA ILE A 238 10.75 -22.66 -25.10
C ILE A 238 11.00 -22.13 -26.51
N SER A 239 12.04 -21.32 -26.72
CA SER A 239 12.37 -20.79 -28.05
C SER A 239 12.89 -21.87 -29.02
N LEU A 240 13.43 -22.97 -28.48
CA LEU A 240 13.95 -24.11 -29.24
C LEU A 240 12.85 -25.12 -29.62
N ASP A 241 11.68 -25.05 -28.98
CA ASP A 241 10.55 -25.90 -29.33
C ASP A 241 9.97 -25.53 -30.70
N PRO A 242 9.55 -26.51 -31.53
CA PRO A 242 8.98 -26.24 -32.86
C PRO A 242 7.70 -25.39 -32.84
N VAL A 243 7.04 -25.26 -31.68
CA VAL A 243 5.89 -24.38 -31.43
C VAL A 243 6.32 -22.94 -31.08
N GLY A 244 7.57 -22.73 -30.64
CA GLY A 244 8.14 -21.44 -30.21
C GLY A 244 8.75 -20.58 -31.32
N ILE A 245 8.90 -21.13 -32.54
CA ILE A 245 9.59 -20.47 -33.66
C ILE A 245 8.80 -19.26 -34.23
N GLY A 246 7.53 -19.10 -33.86
CA GLY A 246 6.65 -18.04 -34.35
C GLY A 246 6.35 -16.95 -33.32
N SER A 247 7.04 -15.81 -33.40
CA SER A 247 6.68 -14.54 -32.77
C SER A 247 6.57 -14.54 -31.23
N ASP A 248 7.71 -14.62 -30.55
CA ASP A 248 7.82 -14.33 -29.12
C ASP A 248 7.56 -12.83 -28.84
N THR A 249 6.29 -12.47 -28.81
CA THR A 249 5.83 -11.14 -28.39
C THR A 249 5.98 -11.04 -26.88
N SER A 250 6.30 -9.84 -26.37
CA SER A 250 6.37 -9.59 -24.92
C SER A 250 5.10 -9.99 -24.16
N MET A 251 3.94 -9.87 -24.82
CA MET A 251 2.66 -10.33 -24.29
C MET A 251 2.59 -11.84 -24.13
N LEU A 252 3.11 -12.62 -25.09
CA LEU A 252 3.13 -14.08 -25.02
C LEU A 252 4.06 -14.56 -23.90
N GLN A 253 5.24 -13.96 -23.79
CA GLN A 253 6.18 -14.22 -22.69
C GLN A 253 5.57 -13.87 -21.32
N TYR A 254 4.79 -12.79 -21.24
CA TYR A 254 4.04 -12.45 -20.04
C TYR A 254 2.96 -13.48 -19.70
N ILE A 255 2.15 -13.92 -20.67
CA ILE A 255 1.13 -14.95 -20.47
C ILE A 255 1.77 -16.25 -19.97
N ARG A 256 2.86 -16.71 -20.59
CA ARG A 256 3.62 -17.89 -20.14
C ARG A 256 4.16 -17.75 -18.72
N SER A 257 4.69 -16.57 -18.38
CA SER A 257 5.21 -16.30 -17.03
C SER A 257 4.10 -16.29 -15.97
N VAL A 258 2.93 -15.74 -16.29
CA VAL A 258 1.75 -15.75 -15.39
C VAL A 258 1.21 -17.17 -15.25
N TYR A 259 1.14 -17.93 -16.33
CA TYR A 259 0.75 -19.34 -16.30
C TYR A 259 1.67 -20.13 -15.36
N TRP A 260 2.99 -20.02 -15.53
CA TRP A 260 3.96 -20.66 -14.63
C TRP A 260 3.78 -20.21 -13.17
N ALA A 261 3.61 -18.91 -12.92
CA ALA A 261 3.43 -18.38 -11.57
C ALA A 261 2.18 -18.95 -10.90
N ILE A 262 1.04 -19.00 -11.62
CA ILE A 262 -0.21 -19.56 -11.10
C ILE A 262 -0.04 -21.07 -10.84
N VAL A 263 0.49 -21.84 -11.78
CA VAL A 263 0.65 -23.30 -11.66
C VAL A 263 1.57 -23.67 -10.49
N THR A 264 2.67 -22.95 -10.31
CA THR A 264 3.60 -23.15 -9.19
C THR A 264 3.01 -22.72 -7.86
N MET A 265 2.39 -21.53 -7.79
CA MET A 265 1.76 -21.05 -6.56
C MET A 265 0.56 -21.90 -6.15
N THR A 266 -0.15 -22.49 -7.11
CA THR A 266 -1.28 -23.41 -6.88
C THR A 266 -0.84 -24.85 -6.58
N THR A 267 0.47 -25.13 -6.57
CA THR A 267 1.05 -26.46 -6.34
C THR A 267 0.64 -27.52 -7.38
N ILE A 268 0.09 -27.11 -8.53
CA ILE A 268 -0.32 -28.02 -9.61
C ILE A 268 0.91 -28.58 -10.33
N GLY A 269 1.87 -27.71 -10.68
CA GLY A 269 3.18 -28.09 -11.20
C GLY A 269 3.17 -29.04 -12.42
N TYR A 270 2.56 -28.65 -13.54
CA TYR A 270 2.49 -29.49 -14.76
C TYR A 270 3.87 -29.92 -15.31
N GLY A 271 4.92 -29.16 -15.03
CA GLY A 271 6.29 -29.50 -15.42
C GLY A 271 6.65 -29.17 -16.87
N ASP A 272 5.84 -28.37 -17.55
CA ASP A 272 6.05 -27.90 -18.92
C ASP A 272 7.00 -26.69 -18.99
N ILE A 273 6.97 -25.81 -17.99
CA ILE A 273 7.94 -24.73 -17.81
C ILE A 273 8.75 -25.00 -16.53
N VAL A 274 10.05 -25.26 -16.71
CA VAL A 274 10.96 -25.66 -15.61
C VAL A 274 12.18 -24.75 -15.51
N ALA A 275 12.77 -24.72 -14.31
CA ALA A 275 13.99 -23.98 -14.04
C ALA A 275 15.23 -24.75 -14.53
N HIS A 276 16.03 -24.09 -15.35
CA HIS A 276 17.32 -24.60 -15.85
C HIS A 276 18.48 -24.02 -15.04
N SER A 277 18.47 -22.71 -14.81
CA SER A 277 19.55 -22.01 -14.09
C SER A 277 19.45 -22.16 -12.57
N ASN A 278 20.57 -21.97 -11.86
CA ASN A 278 20.55 -21.94 -10.39
C ASN A 278 19.73 -20.77 -9.82
N ASN A 279 19.69 -19.62 -10.51
CA ASN A 279 18.90 -18.47 -10.11
C ASN A 279 17.39 -18.76 -10.26
N GLU A 280 17.01 -19.40 -11.37
CA GLU A 280 15.65 -19.86 -11.62
C GLU A 280 15.22 -20.90 -10.57
N ARG A 281 16.10 -21.85 -10.23
CA ARG A 281 15.83 -22.85 -9.18
C ARG A 281 15.61 -22.21 -7.82
N LEU A 282 16.45 -21.25 -7.44
CA LEU A 282 16.32 -20.53 -6.16
C LEU A 282 15.02 -19.74 -6.10
N LEU A 283 14.67 -19.05 -7.19
CA LEU A 283 13.38 -18.36 -7.30
C LEU A 283 12.22 -19.34 -7.21
N ASN A 284 12.29 -20.47 -7.90
CA ASN A 284 11.25 -21.50 -7.90
C ASN A 284 11.00 -22.05 -6.48
N ILE A 285 12.05 -22.37 -5.73
CA ILE A 285 11.95 -22.79 -4.32
C ILE A 285 11.23 -21.73 -3.47
N GLY A 286 11.60 -20.45 -3.65
CA GLY A 286 10.96 -19.34 -2.95
C GLY A 286 9.47 -19.20 -3.29
N VAL A 287 9.10 -19.33 -4.57
CA VAL A 287 7.71 -19.25 -5.04
C VAL A 287 6.88 -20.42 -4.51
N MET A 288 7.43 -21.64 -4.51
CA MET A 288 6.76 -22.81 -3.92
C MET A 288 6.49 -22.61 -2.42
N ALA A 289 7.46 -22.08 -1.66
CA ALA A 289 7.27 -21.79 -0.24
C ALA A 289 6.18 -20.73 0.00
N VAL A 290 6.13 -19.68 -0.82
CA VAL A 290 5.07 -18.65 -0.77
C VAL A 290 3.70 -19.25 -1.13
N GLY A 291 3.63 -20.09 -2.18
CA GLY A 291 2.39 -20.74 -2.60
C GLY A 291 1.79 -21.64 -1.51
N VAL A 292 2.62 -22.52 -0.93
CA VAL A 292 2.19 -23.40 0.19
C VAL A 292 1.77 -22.57 1.40
N SER A 293 2.52 -21.52 1.74
CA SER A 293 2.16 -20.62 2.86
C SER A 293 0.81 -19.93 2.62
N PHE A 294 0.52 -19.56 1.38
CA PHE A 294 -0.74 -18.94 1.00
C PHE A 294 -1.92 -19.90 1.17
N PHE A 295 -1.80 -21.15 0.69
CA PHE A 295 -2.84 -22.16 0.95
C PHE A 295 -3.00 -22.47 2.42
N GLY A 296 -1.91 -22.54 3.19
CA GLY A 296 -1.96 -22.72 4.63
C GLY A 296 -2.61 -21.56 5.39
N TYR A 297 -2.65 -20.36 4.81
CA TYR A 297 -3.39 -19.22 5.37
C TYR A 297 -4.88 -19.25 5.01
N VAL A 298 -5.24 -19.89 3.88
CA VAL A 298 -6.61 -19.98 3.36
C VAL A 298 -7.43 -21.06 4.07
N ILE A 299 -6.80 -22.20 4.35
CA ILE A 299 -7.39 -23.41 4.96
C ILE A 299 -7.41 -23.26 6.48
#